data_AF-A0A4R6ICK3-F1
#
_entry.id   AF-A0A4R6ICK3-F1
#
_cell.length_a   1.000
_cell.length_b   1.000
_cell.length_c   1.000
_cell.angle_alpha   90.00
_cell.angle_beta   90.00
_cell.angle_gamma   90.00
#
_symmetry.space_group_name_H-M   'P 1'
#
loop_
_entity.id
_entity.type
_entity.pdbx_description
1 polymer ?
#
loop_
_entity_poly.entity_id
_entity_poly.type
_entity_poly.pdbx_seq_one_letter_code
_entity_poly.pdbx_strand_id
1 'polypeptide(L)'
;MNGTTSQLLSLISYGNQFLKTGVIPEDYYPSNLSFKFCNQVNFLDLKAESDGHKEEEVAGDPVAWFNYLKQQGCVSLAAYYHPSKSNETDTPDHKLAGMIGGGGTWLLEAIYPAYSGFWASRWEANQSNDPDQNIWKVSYGRTVSETQTINFCPDQVETARAFQEILTDVSAFASAHELTNWADVFQKALGILNGETGRDQWYGNQICETGYDQAALRLIYAAMASHVFAGMGSWNDLGFENDEDNEEYNELSYYLYDWINRALLSGINSNAD
;
A
#
# COMPACT_ATOMS: atom_id res chain seq x y z
N MET A 1 1.75 6.82 -4.80
CA MET A 1 1.90 5.76 -3.76
C MET A 1 3.35 5.36 -3.63
N ASN A 2 3.84 5.08 -2.42
CA ASN A 2 5.23 4.62 -2.23
C ASN A 2 5.43 3.17 -2.70
N GLY A 3 6.70 2.77 -2.93
CA GLY A 3 7.03 1.44 -3.47
C GLY A 3 6.63 0.30 -2.53
N THR A 4 6.78 0.50 -1.22
CA THR A 4 6.45 -0.50 -0.18
C THR A 4 4.98 -0.90 -0.21
N THR A 5 4.07 0.08 -0.14
CA THR A 5 2.63 -0.19 -0.19
C THR A 5 2.23 -0.72 -1.57
N SER A 6 2.81 -0.20 -2.65
CA SER A 6 2.54 -0.71 -4.00
C SER A 6 2.84 -2.20 -4.16
N GLN A 7 3.99 -2.66 -3.66
CA GLN A 7 4.40 -4.06 -3.76
C GLN A 7 3.53 -4.97 -2.89
N LEU A 8 3.18 -4.52 -1.68
CA LEU A 8 2.28 -5.26 -0.79
C LEU A 8 0.89 -5.46 -1.41
N LEU A 9 0.28 -4.41 -1.98
CA LEU A 9 -1.04 -4.52 -2.62
C LEU A 9 -0.99 -5.39 -3.90
N SER A 10 0.11 -5.34 -4.64
CA SER A 10 0.35 -6.24 -5.78
C SER A 10 0.37 -7.70 -5.32
N LEU A 11 1.16 -8.01 -4.28
CA LEU A 11 1.26 -9.36 -3.72
C LEU A 11 -0.11 -9.89 -3.26
N ILE A 12 -0.93 -9.06 -2.63
CA ILE A 12 -2.27 -9.44 -2.17
C ILE A 12 -3.20 -9.72 -3.36
N SER A 13 -3.33 -8.78 -4.29
CA SER A 13 -4.28 -8.90 -5.40
C SER A 13 -3.94 -10.08 -6.33
N TYR A 14 -2.67 -10.22 -6.73
CA TYR A 14 -2.24 -11.35 -7.55
C TYR A 14 -2.20 -12.67 -6.77
N GLY A 15 -1.81 -12.63 -5.48
CA GLY A 15 -1.81 -13.78 -4.61
C GLY A 15 -3.21 -14.37 -4.44
N ASN A 16 -4.23 -13.53 -4.18
CA ASN A 16 -5.62 -13.97 -4.10
C ASN A 16 -6.11 -14.60 -5.41
N GLN A 17 -5.79 -14.00 -6.55
CA GLN A 17 -6.12 -14.59 -7.85
C GLN A 17 -5.45 -15.96 -8.04
N PHE A 18 -4.18 -16.09 -7.64
CA PHE A 18 -3.44 -17.35 -7.73
C PHE A 18 -3.96 -18.41 -6.75
N LEU A 19 -4.29 -18.05 -5.51
CA LEU A 19 -4.85 -18.98 -4.52
C LEU A 19 -6.17 -19.57 -5.07
N LYS A 20 -7.04 -18.72 -5.61
CA LYS A 20 -8.34 -19.10 -6.20
C LYS A 20 -8.19 -19.96 -7.47
N THR A 21 -7.30 -19.57 -8.40
CA THR A 21 -7.27 -20.19 -9.75
C THR A 21 -6.07 -21.10 -10.03
N GLY A 22 -4.98 -20.93 -9.29
CA GLY A 22 -3.68 -21.54 -9.58
C GLY A 22 -2.95 -20.94 -10.78
N VAL A 23 -3.46 -19.83 -11.34
CA VAL A 23 -2.89 -19.18 -12.52
C VAL A 23 -2.38 -17.80 -12.15
N ILE A 24 -1.21 -17.45 -12.69
CA ILE A 24 -0.64 -16.11 -12.61
C ILE A 24 -0.06 -15.71 -13.97
N PRO A 25 -0.11 -14.43 -14.39
CA PRO A 25 0.52 -13.99 -15.62
C PRO A 25 2.02 -14.26 -15.63
N GLU A 26 2.56 -14.69 -16.77
CA GLU A 26 3.98 -15.01 -16.94
C GLU A 26 4.88 -13.78 -16.71
N ASP A 27 4.35 -12.59 -16.97
CA ASP A 27 5.04 -11.30 -16.80
C ASP A 27 4.82 -10.68 -15.41
N TYR A 28 4.22 -11.40 -14.45
CA TYR A 28 4.02 -10.86 -13.10
C TYR A 28 5.34 -10.53 -12.40
N TYR A 29 6.29 -11.46 -12.35
CA TYR A 29 7.58 -11.23 -11.73
C TYR A 29 8.71 -11.57 -12.71
N PRO A 30 9.73 -10.70 -12.88
CA PRO A 30 9.94 -9.42 -12.19
C PRO A 30 9.31 -8.20 -12.90
N SER A 31 8.53 -8.38 -13.97
CA SER A 31 8.17 -7.27 -14.89
C SER A 31 7.04 -6.36 -14.40
N ASN A 32 6.24 -6.77 -13.41
CA ASN A 32 5.19 -5.92 -12.85
C ASN A 32 5.80 -4.64 -12.23
N LEU A 33 5.11 -3.51 -12.41
CA LEU A 33 5.60 -2.19 -12.00
C LEU A 33 5.87 -2.08 -10.49
N SER A 34 5.22 -2.92 -9.68
CA SER A 34 5.43 -2.98 -8.23
C SER A 34 6.79 -3.56 -7.81
N PHE A 35 7.51 -4.21 -8.73
CA PHE A 35 8.87 -4.72 -8.55
C PHE A 35 9.94 -3.85 -9.22
N LYS A 36 9.54 -2.74 -9.84
CA LYS A 36 10.48 -1.81 -10.46
C LYS A 36 11.54 -1.38 -9.43
N PHE A 37 12.80 -1.37 -9.84
CA PHE A 37 13.97 -1.07 -9.01
C PHE A 37 14.33 -2.12 -7.95
N CYS A 38 13.63 -3.26 -7.91
CA CYS A 38 13.98 -4.38 -7.04
C CYS A 38 14.89 -5.36 -7.79
N ASN A 39 16.05 -5.70 -7.23
CA ASN A 39 16.88 -6.80 -7.73
C ASN A 39 16.51 -8.15 -7.11
N GLN A 40 15.84 -8.15 -5.96
CA GLN A 40 15.45 -9.35 -5.25
C GLN A 40 14.19 -9.09 -4.42
N VAL A 41 13.25 -10.05 -4.44
CA VAL A 41 12.10 -10.12 -3.53
C VAL A 41 11.98 -11.55 -3.02
N ASN A 42 12.33 -11.81 -1.76
CA ASN A 42 12.27 -13.16 -1.17
C ASN A 42 11.41 -13.20 0.10
N PHE A 43 11.13 -14.41 0.56
CA PHE A 43 10.19 -14.67 1.66
C PHE A 43 10.83 -15.59 2.70
N LEU A 44 10.72 -15.19 3.95
CA LEU A 44 11.46 -15.75 5.07
C LEU A 44 10.51 -16.16 6.20
N ASP A 45 10.76 -17.32 6.81
CA ASP A 45 10.24 -17.66 8.12
C ASP A 45 11.21 -17.17 9.21
N LEU A 46 10.69 -16.45 10.19
CA LEU A 46 11.46 -15.99 11.35
C LEU A 46 11.27 -16.97 12.50
N LYS A 47 12.25 -17.85 12.73
CA LYS A 47 12.23 -18.82 13.83
C LYS A 47 12.93 -18.25 15.05
N ALA A 48 12.27 -18.26 16.20
CA ALA A 48 12.89 -17.84 17.46
C ALA A 48 14.07 -18.76 17.82
N GLU A 49 15.21 -18.16 18.16
CA GLU A 49 16.39 -18.83 18.69
C GLU A 49 16.87 -18.13 19.97
N SER A 50 17.82 -18.74 20.68
CA SER A 50 18.29 -18.22 21.99
C SER A 50 18.85 -16.80 21.93
N ASP A 51 19.43 -16.38 20.79
CA ASP A 51 20.01 -15.05 20.58
C ASP A 51 19.30 -14.25 19.47
N GLY A 52 17.98 -14.43 19.31
CA GLY A 52 17.17 -13.62 18.40
C GLY A 52 16.30 -14.47 17.47
N HIS A 53 16.38 -14.21 16.17
CA HIS A 53 15.62 -14.95 15.18
C HIS A 53 16.54 -15.46 14.08
N LYS A 54 16.35 -16.71 13.69
CA LYS A 54 16.94 -17.26 12.47
C LYS A 54 15.97 -17.04 11.31
N GLU A 55 16.51 -16.48 10.24
CA GLU A 55 15.81 -16.32 8.98
C GLU A 55 16.00 -17.59 8.14
N GLU A 56 14.90 -18.20 7.73
CA GLU A 56 14.89 -19.35 6.83
C GLU A 56 14.10 -19.00 5.57
N GLU A 57 14.76 -19.03 4.41
CA GLU A 57 14.08 -18.74 3.15
C GLU A 57 13.08 -19.85 2.81
N VAL A 58 11.82 -19.47 2.66
CA VAL A 58 10.74 -20.37 2.24
C VAL A 58 10.40 -20.21 0.75
N ALA A 59 10.74 -19.06 0.15
CA ALA A 59 10.62 -18.82 -1.27
C ALA A 59 11.57 -17.71 -1.74
N GLY A 60 12.21 -17.92 -2.89
CA GLY A 60 13.17 -16.97 -3.49
C GLY A 60 12.54 -15.87 -4.35
N ASP A 61 11.24 -15.99 -4.66
CA ASP A 61 10.48 -15.03 -5.48
C ASP A 61 8.97 -15.05 -5.15
N PRO A 62 8.19 -14.04 -5.58
CA PRO A 62 6.74 -13.98 -5.34
C PRO A 62 5.92 -15.16 -5.86
N VAL A 63 6.29 -15.75 -7.01
CA VAL A 63 5.54 -16.87 -7.61
C VAL A 63 5.79 -18.15 -6.81
N ALA A 64 7.03 -18.38 -6.41
CA ALA A 64 7.39 -19.48 -5.50
C ALA A 64 6.68 -19.33 -4.15
N TRP A 65 6.53 -18.10 -3.64
CA TRP A 65 5.82 -17.84 -2.39
C TRP A 65 4.32 -18.10 -2.49
N PHE A 66 3.67 -17.73 -3.59
CA PHE A 66 2.27 -18.08 -3.80
C PHE A 66 2.04 -19.60 -3.85
N ASN A 67 2.96 -20.35 -4.47
CA ASN A 67 2.94 -21.80 -4.45
C ASN A 67 3.11 -22.35 -3.02
N TYR A 68 4.07 -21.81 -2.26
CA TYR A 68 4.27 -22.15 -0.86
C TYR A 68 2.99 -21.94 -0.03
N LEU A 69 2.38 -20.75 -0.10
CA LEU A 69 1.13 -20.44 0.61
C LEU A 69 0.00 -21.41 0.26
N LYS A 70 -0.19 -21.69 -1.03
CA LYS A 70 -1.20 -22.64 -1.49
C LYS A 70 -0.98 -24.05 -0.93
N GLN A 71 0.28 -24.50 -0.89
CA GLN A 71 0.64 -25.80 -0.29
C GLN A 71 0.42 -25.84 1.22
N GLN A 72 0.60 -24.71 1.92
CA GLN A 72 0.31 -24.59 3.35
C GLN A 72 -1.20 -24.47 3.65
N GLY A 73 -2.06 -24.42 2.63
CA GLY A 73 -3.51 -24.29 2.81
C GLY A 73 -3.98 -22.86 3.10
N CYS A 74 -3.20 -21.85 2.73
CA CYS A 74 -3.63 -20.45 2.74
C CYS A 74 -4.82 -20.30 1.78
N VAL A 75 -5.90 -19.67 2.25
CA VAL A 75 -7.13 -19.48 1.46
C VAL A 75 -7.22 -18.09 0.85
N SER A 76 -6.64 -17.10 1.53
CA SER A 76 -6.75 -15.69 1.13
C SER A 76 -5.61 -14.86 1.71
N LEU A 77 -5.38 -13.68 1.14
CA LEU A 77 -4.46 -12.65 1.58
C LEU A 77 -5.23 -11.35 1.83
N ALA A 78 -4.89 -10.65 2.89
CA ALA A 78 -5.42 -9.32 3.20
C ALA A 78 -4.29 -8.36 3.60
N ALA A 79 -4.53 -7.07 3.40
CA ALA A 79 -3.71 -6.01 3.95
C ALA A 79 -4.11 -5.73 5.38
N TYR A 80 -3.13 -5.51 6.24
CA TYR A 80 -3.32 -4.96 7.57
C TYR A 80 -2.55 -3.65 7.66
N TYR A 81 -3.21 -2.61 8.16
CA TYR A 81 -2.59 -1.32 8.39
C TYR A 81 -2.86 -0.86 9.82
N HIS A 82 -1.82 -0.31 10.45
CA HIS A 82 -1.92 0.35 11.74
C HIS A 82 -1.15 1.67 11.69
N PRO A 83 -1.78 2.82 12.01
CA PRO A 83 -1.07 4.09 12.11
C PRO A 83 -0.04 4.03 13.25
N SER A 84 1.05 4.79 13.14
CA SER A 84 2.02 4.90 14.23
C SER A 84 1.34 5.56 15.43
N LYS A 85 1.63 5.07 16.64
CA LYS A 85 1.10 5.72 17.84
C LYS A 85 1.72 7.11 17.97
N SER A 86 0.89 8.12 18.24
CA SER A 86 1.28 9.52 18.50
C SER A 86 2.36 9.70 19.57
N ASN A 87 2.64 8.65 20.36
CA ASN A 87 3.54 8.68 21.51
C ASN A 87 4.94 8.13 21.18
N GLU A 88 5.11 7.51 20.00
CA GLU A 88 6.38 6.88 19.58
C GLU A 88 7.20 7.85 18.71
N THR A 89 6.53 8.76 17.99
CA THR A 89 7.13 9.85 17.22
C THR A 89 6.23 11.09 17.31
N ASP A 90 6.76 12.25 17.69
CA ASP A 90 6.04 13.55 17.64
C ASP A 90 5.67 13.98 16.19
N THR A 91 6.11 13.21 15.19
CA THR A 91 5.88 13.49 13.76
C THR A 91 4.71 12.66 13.24
N PRO A 92 3.69 13.27 12.62
CA PRO A 92 2.58 12.56 12.00
C PRO A 92 3.02 11.63 10.86
N ASP A 93 2.31 10.52 10.68
CA ASP A 93 2.62 9.50 9.67
C ASP A 93 2.73 10.07 8.25
N HIS A 94 1.87 11.01 7.87
CA HIS A 94 1.87 11.59 6.54
C HIS A 94 3.22 12.25 6.20
N LYS A 95 3.90 12.87 7.18
CA LYS A 95 5.24 13.50 7.01
C LYS A 95 6.36 12.45 6.85
N LEU A 96 6.13 11.23 7.31
CA LEU A 96 7.09 10.12 7.23
C LEU A 96 6.82 9.17 6.04
N ALA A 97 5.69 9.32 5.34
CA ALA A 97 5.25 8.39 4.29
C ALA A 97 6.19 8.27 3.08
N GLY A 98 7.10 9.24 2.89
CA GLY A 98 8.17 9.20 1.91
C GLY A 98 9.43 8.44 2.35
N MET A 99 9.52 8.06 3.62
CA MET A 99 10.64 7.32 4.20
C MET A 99 10.36 5.83 4.26
N ILE A 100 11.39 5.00 4.13
CA ILE A 100 11.26 3.55 4.26
C ILE A 100 10.88 3.21 5.71
N GLY A 101 9.76 2.52 5.88
CA GLY A 101 9.21 2.19 7.20
C GLY A 101 8.49 3.35 7.91
N GLY A 102 8.30 4.48 7.24
CA GLY A 102 7.48 5.59 7.73
C GLY A 102 6.06 5.57 7.16
N GLY A 103 5.14 6.30 7.80
CA GLY A 103 3.74 6.37 7.36
C GLY A 103 2.85 5.25 7.91
N GLY A 104 3.12 4.80 9.14
CA GLY A 104 2.43 3.67 9.75
C GLY A 104 2.95 2.31 9.28
N THR A 105 2.38 1.25 9.83
CA THR A 105 2.81 -0.13 9.61
C THR A 105 1.84 -0.85 8.69
N TRP A 106 2.33 -1.29 7.53
CA TRP A 106 1.62 -2.19 6.62
C TRP A 106 2.16 -3.61 6.74
N LEU A 107 1.25 -4.57 6.95
CA LEU A 107 1.53 -6.01 6.97
C LEU A 107 0.64 -6.73 5.97
N LEU A 108 1.10 -7.89 5.52
CA LEU A 108 0.29 -8.82 4.75
C LEU A 108 -0.18 -9.94 5.68
N GLU A 109 -1.49 -10.11 5.78
CA GLU A 109 -2.14 -11.20 6.50
C GLU A 109 -2.39 -12.36 5.54
N ALA A 110 -1.75 -13.51 5.79
CA ALA A 110 -2.03 -14.78 5.12
C ALA A 110 -3.07 -15.54 5.94
N ILE A 111 -4.26 -15.71 5.38
CA ILE A 111 -5.44 -16.25 6.05
C ILE A 111 -5.55 -17.75 5.77
N TYR A 112 -5.72 -18.53 6.84
CA TYR A 112 -5.94 -19.98 6.83
C TYR A 112 -7.31 -20.28 7.48
N PRO A 113 -7.85 -21.51 7.34
CA PRO A 113 -9.18 -21.84 7.86
C PRO A 113 -9.38 -21.62 9.37
N ALA A 114 -8.30 -21.68 10.17
CA ALA A 114 -8.37 -21.59 11.63
C ALA A 114 -7.51 -20.47 12.24
N TYR A 115 -6.65 -19.83 11.46
CA TYR A 115 -5.67 -18.86 11.95
C TYR A 115 -5.18 -17.96 10.82
N SER A 116 -4.40 -16.94 11.16
CA SER A 116 -3.64 -16.15 10.18
C SER A 116 -2.16 -16.05 10.56
N GLY A 117 -1.33 -15.77 9.55
CA GLY A 117 0.07 -15.40 9.73
C GLY A 117 0.35 -14.03 9.13
N PHE A 118 1.23 -13.25 9.74
CA PHE A 118 1.55 -11.88 9.29
C PHE A 118 2.95 -11.80 8.71
N TRP A 119 3.06 -11.12 7.59
CA TRP A 119 4.30 -10.89 6.85
C TRP A 119 4.62 -9.41 6.83
N ALA A 120 5.83 -9.05 7.27
CA ALA A 120 6.36 -7.69 7.23
C ALA A 120 7.46 -7.59 6.18
N SER A 121 7.47 -6.50 5.40
CA SER A 121 8.54 -6.25 4.43
C SER A 121 9.73 -5.54 5.09
N ARG A 122 10.95 -5.94 4.73
CA ARG A 122 12.20 -5.22 4.98
C ARG A 122 12.79 -4.81 3.64
N TRP A 123 13.07 -3.53 3.47
CA TRP A 123 13.65 -2.94 2.26
C TRP A 123 15.07 -2.46 2.54
N GLU A 124 16.04 -2.97 1.78
CA GLU A 124 17.46 -2.67 1.98
C GLU A 124 18.08 -2.25 0.64
N ALA A 125 18.78 -1.11 0.64
CA ALA A 125 19.57 -0.70 -0.52
C ALA A 125 20.87 -1.52 -0.54
N ASN A 126 21.07 -2.34 -1.57
CA ASN A 126 22.22 -3.24 -1.65
C ASN A 126 23.12 -3.02 -2.88
N GLN A 127 22.69 -2.25 -3.89
CA GLN A 127 23.46 -1.98 -5.11
C GLN A 127 23.22 -0.56 -5.65
N SER A 128 23.87 0.44 -5.06
CA SER A 128 23.66 1.86 -5.42
C SER A 128 24.17 2.29 -6.81
N ASN A 129 24.89 1.43 -7.54
CA ASN A 129 25.49 1.73 -8.85
C ASN A 129 24.96 0.85 -10.01
N ASP A 130 23.83 0.17 -9.83
CA ASP A 130 23.20 -0.60 -10.90
C ASP A 130 22.73 0.35 -12.04
N PRO A 131 23.12 0.13 -13.31
CA PRO A 131 22.76 1.00 -14.42
C PRO A 131 21.25 1.05 -14.69
N ASP A 132 20.52 0.01 -14.31
CA ASP A 132 19.06 -0.09 -14.40
C ASP A 132 18.36 0.38 -13.10
N GLN A 133 19.14 0.89 -12.14
CA GLN A 133 18.69 1.38 -10.84
C GLN A 133 17.98 0.32 -9.98
N ASN A 134 18.29 -0.96 -10.19
CA ASN A 134 17.79 -2.06 -9.35
C ASN A 134 18.52 -2.09 -8.01
N ILE A 135 18.22 -1.11 -7.15
CA ILE A 135 18.97 -0.86 -5.91
C ILE A 135 18.38 -1.58 -4.70
N TRP A 136 17.14 -2.05 -4.78
CA TRP A 136 16.40 -2.59 -3.64
C TRP A 136 16.45 -4.12 -3.57
N LYS A 137 16.81 -4.61 -2.40
CA LYS A 137 16.51 -5.97 -1.94
C LYS A 137 15.35 -5.90 -0.97
N VAL A 138 14.32 -6.70 -1.23
CA VAL A 138 13.13 -6.80 -0.39
C VAL A 138 12.99 -8.21 0.17
N SER A 139 12.75 -8.29 1.47
CA SER A 139 12.44 -9.55 2.15
C SER A 139 11.11 -9.42 2.89
N TYR A 140 10.20 -10.35 2.68
CA TYR A 140 8.98 -10.47 3.48
C TYR A 140 9.21 -11.55 4.54
N GLY A 141 9.29 -11.16 5.81
CA GLY A 141 9.46 -12.07 6.93
C GLY A 141 8.12 -12.36 7.62
N ARG A 142 7.81 -13.63 7.86
CA ARG A 142 6.66 -14.01 8.69
C ARG A 142 6.96 -13.69 10.15
N THR A 143 6.40 -12.60 10.67
CA THR A 143 6.65 -12.08 12.03
C THR A 143 5.76 -12.71 13.08
N VAL A 144 4.55 -13.16 12.70
CA VAL A 144 3.60 -13.84 13.57
C VAL A 144 3.06 -15.05 12.81
N SER A 145 3.10 -16.21 13.45
CA SER A 145 2.48 -17.45 12.97
C SER A 145 1.29 -17.82 13.84
N GLU A 146 0.23 -18.35 13.23
CA GLU A 146 -0.88 -19.00 13.92
C GLU A 146 -1.59 -18.12 14.97
N THR A 147 -1.96 -16.90 14.58
CA THR A 147 -2.75 -15.98 15.42
C THR A 147 -4.22 -15.92 14.97
N GLN A 148 -5.05 -15.23 15.76
CA GLN A 148 -6.43 -14.93 15.39
C GLN A 148 -6.49 -14.13 14.09
N THR A 149 -7.33 -14.56 13.16
CA THR A 149 -7.62 -13.84 11.92
C THR A 149 -8.27 -12.49 12.22
N ILE A 150 -7.72 -11.43 11.61
CA ILE A 150 -8.25 -10.08 11.65
C ILE A 150 -9.15 -9.85 10.44
N ASN A 151 -8.63 -10.05 9.22
CA ASN A 151 -9.33 -9.84 7.93
C ASN A 151 -10.22 -8.59 7.92
N PHE A 152 -9.68 -7.46 8.39
CA PHE A 152 -10.45 -6.25 8.55
C PHE A 152 -10.65 -5.56 7.19
N CYS A 153 -11.91 -5.33 6.81
CA CYS A 153 -12.29 -4.63 5.60
C CYS A 153 -13.20 -3.45 5.96
N PRO A 154 -12.74 -2.19 5.84
CA PRO A 154 -13.60 -1.03 6.03
C PRO A 154 -14.75 -1.01 5.01
N ASP A 155 -15.92 -0.52 5.43
CA ASP A 155 -17.09 -0.38 4.55
C ASP A 155 -16.79 0.56 3.37
N GLN A 156 -17.08 0.10 2.16
CA GLN A 156 -16.74 0.83 0.93
C GLN A 156 -17.58 2.11 0.75
N VAL A 157 -18.85 2.10 1.16
CA VAL A 157 -19.75 3.24 0.98
C VAL A 157 -19.38 4.37 1.93
N GLU A 158 -19.19 4.05 3.21
CA GLU A 158 -18.73 5.02 4.21
C GLU A 158 -17.35 5.56 3.85
N THR A 159 -16.43 4.69 3.42
CA THR A 159 -15.07 5.08 3.04
C THR A 159 -15.09 5.98 1.81
N ALA A 160 -15.87 5.66 0.78
CA ALA A 160 -15.99 6.50 -0.41
C ALA A 160 -16.57 7.89 -0.07
N ARG A 161 -17.61 7.97 0.77
CA ARG A 161 -18.20 9.25 1.18
C ARG A 161 -17.18 10.13 1.90
N ALA A 162 -16.51 9.61 2.92
CA ALA A 162 -15.56 10.39 3.69
C ALA A 162 -14.31 10.76 2.88
N PHE A 163 -13.87 9.86 2.00
CA PHE A 163 -12.74 10.16 1.11
C PHE A 163 -13.08 11.24 0.07
N GLN A 164 -14.32 11.26 -0.42
CA GLN A 164 -14.82 12.31 -1.30
C GLN A 164 -14.82 13.69 -0.61
N GLU A 165 -15.24 13.74 0.66
CA GLU A 165 -15.25 14.96 1.47
C GLU A 165 -13.83 15.54 1.58
N ILE A 166 -12.86 14.75 2.06
CA ILE A 166 -11.49 15.25 2.23
C ILE A 166 -10.80 15.62 0.90
N LEU A 167 -11.06 14.88 -0.19
CA LEU A 167 -10.54 15.23 -1.53
C LEU A 167 -11.10 16.56 -2.03
N THR A 168 -12.37 16.86 -1.71
CA THR A 168 -13.01 18.13 -2.06
C THR A 168 -12.35 19.27 -1.27
N ASP A 169 -12.19 19.10 0.04
CA ASP A 169 -11.63 20.12 0.93
C ASP A 169 -10.17 20.45 0.56
N VAL A 170 -9.33 19.42 0.39
CA VAL A 170 -7.92 19.64 0.03
C VAL A 170 -7.74 20.20 -1.39
N SER A 171 -8.65 19.87 -2.32
CA SER A 171 -8.68 20.50 -3.65
C SER A 171 -9.05 21.98 -3.58
N ALA A 172 -10.01 22.33 -2.71
CA ALA A 172 -10.45 23.72 -2.53
C ALA A 172 -9.33 24.55 -1.90
N PHE A 173 -8.69 24.03 -0.86
CA PHE A 173 -7.51 24.62 -0.22
C PHE A 173 -6.40 24.86 -1.25
N ALA A 174 -5.99 23.83 -1.99
CA ALA A 174 -4.95 23.96 -3.02
C ALA A 174 -5.31 25.03 -4.07
N SER A 175 -6.58 25.12 -4.48
CA SER A 175 -7.03 26.13 -5.45
C SER A 175 -6.96 27.55 -4.87
N ALA A 176 -7.36 27.73 -3.60
CA ALA A 176 -7.33 29.02 -2.92
C ALA A 176 -5.92 29.59 -2.77
N HIS A 177 -4.92 28.72 -2.62
CA HIS A 177 -3.50 29.08 -2.51
C HIS A 177 -2.75 29.06 -3.85
N GLU A 178 -3.45 29.05 -4.99
CA GLU A 178 -2.87 29.03 -6.34
C GLU A 178 -1.93 27.83 -6.60
N LEU A 179 -2.12 26.73 -5.87
CA LEU A 179 -1.38 25.48 -6.01
C LEU A 179 -2.00 24.59 -7.09
N THR A 180 -2.10 25.11 -8.32
CA THR A 180 -2.86 24.50 -9.42
C THR A 180 -2.51 23.02 -9.67
N ASN A 181 -1.22 22.67 -9.66
CA ASN A 181 -0.79 21.29 -9.87
C ASN A 181 -1.37 20.32 -8.83
N TRP A 182 -1.49 20.76 -7.57
CA TRP A 182 -2.05 19.93 -6.50
C TRP A 182 -3.57 19.88 -6.57
N ALA A 183 -4.23 21.00 -6.86
CA ALA A 183 -5.67 21.04 -7.10
C ALA A 183 -6.07 20.05 -8.21
N ASP A 184 -5.33 20.03 -9.32
CA ASP A 184 -5.57 19.11 -10.44
C ASP A 184 -5.41 17.63 -10.02
N VAL A 185 -4.42 17.32 -9.18
CA VAL A 185 -4.21 15.96 -8.65
C VAL A 185 -5.42 15.50 -7.83
N PHE A 186 -5.95 16.36 -6.95
CA PHE A 186 -7.08 16.01 -6.10
C PHE A 186 -8.40 15.94 -6.87
N GLN A 187 -8.62 16.85 -7.83
CA GLN A 187 -9.77 16.79 -8.73
C GLN A 187 -9.77 15.51 -9.57
N LYS A 188 -8.60 15.09 -10.05
CA LYS A 188 -8.46 13.82 -10.77
C LYS A 188 -8.79 12.62 -9.89
N ALA A 189 -8.29 12.58 -8.66
CA ALA A 189 -8.61 11.51 -7.71
C ALA A 189 -10.12 11.47 -7.39
N LEU A 190 -10.75 12.64 -7.23
CA LEU A 190 -12.19 12.79 -7.04
C LEU A 190 -12.99 12.29 -8.26
N GLY A 191 -12.55 12.62 -9.48
CA GLY A 191 -13.13 12.10 -10.72
C GLY A 191 -13.08 10.58 -10.79
N ILE A 192 -11.91 9.98 -10.48
CA ILE A 192 -11.74 8.51 -10.42
C ILE A 192 -12.70 7.89 -9.40
N LEU A 193 -12.79 8.45 -8.19
CA LEU A 193 -13.67 7.97 -7.13
C LEU A 193 -15.15 7.98 -7.58
N ASN A 194 -15.55 9.03 -8.30
CA ASN A 194 -16.90 9.20 -8.86
C ASN A 194 -17.16 8.39 -10.13
N GLY A 195 -16.16 7.65 -10.63
CA GLY A 195 -16.30 6.77 -11.79
C GLY A 195 -16.08 7.43 -13.14
N GLU A 196 -15.40 8.59 -13.19
CA GLU A 196 -14.94 9.17 -14.45
C GLU A 196 -13.98 8.21 -15.15
N THR A 197 -14.23 8.01 -16.44
CA THR A 197 -13.51 7.02 -17.25
C THR A 197 -12.27 7.65 -17.86
N GLY A 198 -11.25 7.82 -17.04
CA GLY A 198 -9.89 8.17 -17.45
C GLY A 198 -8.92 7.21 -16.80
N ARG A 199 -8.90 5.94 -17.24
CA ARG A 199 -7.84 5.02 -16.82
C ARG A 199 -6.53 5.59 -17.35
N ASP A 200 -5.79 6.26 -16.48
CA ASP A 200 -4.42 6.55 -16.78
C ASP A 200 -3.70 5.20 -16.88
N GLN A 201 -3.09 4.95 -18.05
CA GLN A 201 -2.29 3.75 -18.30
C GLN A 201 -1.20 3.55 -17.22
N TRP A 202 -0.86 4.62 -16.49
CA TRP A 202 0.06 4.65 -15.36
C TRP A 202 -0.29 3.73 -14.19
N TYR A 203 -1.56 3.44 -13.92
CA TYR A 203 -1.96 2.53 -12.83
C TYR A 203 -2.11 1.08 -13.29
N GLY A 204 -2.12 0.85 -14.61
CA GLY A 204 -2.24 -0.47 -15.21
C GLY A 204 -1.04 -1.34 -14.88
N ASN A 205 -1.28 -2.56 -14.42
CA ASN A 205 -0.29 -3.57 -14.04
C ASN A 205 0.38 -3.38 -12.67
N GLN A 206 -0.16 -2.58 -11.73
CA GLN A 206 0.30 -2.61 -10.32
C GLN A 206 -0.52 -3.55 -9.43
N ILE A 207 -1.78 -3.79 -9.76
CA ILE A 207 -2.68 -4.70 -9.05
C ILE A 207 -3.41 -5.60 -10.04
N CYS A 208 -3.83 -6.78 -9.59
CA CYS A 208 -4.73 -7.64 -10.35
C CYS A 208 -6.18 -7.15 -10.15
N GLU A 209 -6.82 -6.64 -11.21
CA GLU A 209 -8.22 -6.19 -11.14
C GLU A 209 -9.22 -7.36 -11.03
N THR A 210 -8.80 -8.59 -11.31
CA THR A 210 -9.70 -9.75 -11.33
C THR A 210 -10.22 -10.06 -9.93
N GLY A 211 -11.55 -10.15 -9.80
CA GLY A 211 -12.23 -10.44 -8.53
C GLY A 211 -12.62 -9.21 -7.73
N TYR A 212 -12.26 -7.99 -8.18
CA TYR A 212 -12.70 -6.74 -7.56
C TYR A 212 -13.91 -6.15 -8.28
N ASP A 213 -14.85 -5.60 -7.51
CA ASP A 213 -15.93 -4.79 -8.08
C ASP A 213 -15.44 -3.36 -8.44
N GLN A 214 -16.29 -2.60 -9.13
CA GLN A 214 -15.93 -1.24 -9.54
C GLN A 214 -15.79 -0.27 -8.36
N ALA A 215 -16.48 -0.48 -7.25
CA ALA A 215 -16.39 0.41 -6.09
C ALA A 215 -15.02 0.25 -5.40
N ALA A 216 -14.57 -1.00 -5.21
CA ALA A 216 -13.24 -1.32 -4.71
C ALA A 216 -12.14 -0.75 -5.60
N LEU A 217 -12.23 -0.94 -6.92
CA LEU A 217 -11.23 -0.42 -7.86
C LEU A 217 -11.17 1.12 -7.85
N ARG A 218 -12.31 1.80 -7.75
CA ARG A 218 -12.36 3.28 -7.65
C ARG A 218 -11.67 3.78 -6.39
N LEU A 219 -11.90 3.13 -5.24
CA LEU A 219 -11.22 3.47 -3.98
C LEU A 219 -9.71 3.31 -4.11
N ILE A 220 -9.25 2.17 -4.65
CA ILE A 220 -7.81 1.91 -4.83
C ILE A 220 -7.19 2.97 -5.75
N TYR A 221 -7.77 3.19 -6.93
CA TYR A 221 -7.17 4.10 -7.91
C TYR A 221 -7.26 5.57 -7.50
N ALA A 222 -8.33 6.00 -6.82
CA ALA A 222 -8.41 7.34 -6.27
C ALA A 222 -7.32 7.54 -5.20
N ALA A 223 -7.11 6.57 -4.32
CA ALA A 223 -6.05 6.61 -3.31
C ALA A 223 -4.65 6.60 -3.93
N MET A 224 -4.43 5.83 -4.99
CA MET A 224 -3.16 5.86 -5.73
C MET A 224 -2.90 7.23 -6.38
N ALA A 225 -3.94 7.85 -6.94
CA ALA A 225 -3.87 9.14 -7.62
C ALA A 225 -3.61 10.32 -6.68
N SER A 226 -4.20 10.31 -5.47
CA SER A 226 -4.01 11.38 -4.47
C SER A 226 -2.84 11.15 -3.51
N HIS A 227 -2.06 10.09 -3.68
CA HIS A 227 -0.93 9.80 -2.80
C HIS A 227 0.29 10.68 -3.11
N VAL A 228 0.27 11.89 -2.55
CA VAL A 228 1.20 13.00 -2.79
C VAL A 228 2.31 13.17 -1.74
N PHE A 229 2.46 12.20 -0.82
CA PHE A 229 3.29 12.32 0.38
C PHE A 229 4.75 11.84 0.26
N ALA A 230 5.21 11.48 -0.94
CA ALA A 230 6.54 10.87 -1.14
C ALA A 230 7.36 11.60 -2.22
N GLY A 231 8.66 11.75 -1.97
CA GLY A 231 9.62 12.38 -2.88
C GLY A 231 9.93 13.84 -2.51
N MET A 232 11.01 14.38 -3.11
CA MET A 232 11.36 15.80 -2.97
C MET A 232 10.44 16.66 -3.83
N GLY A 233 9.98 17.80 -3.29
CA GLY A 233 8.96 18.64 -3.89
C GLY A 233 7.55 18.07 -3.75
N SER A 234 7.35 17.14 -2.80
CA SER A 234 6.05 16.53 -2.54
C SER A 234 5.12 17.50 -1.81
N TRP A 235 3.86 17.10 -1.66
CA TRP A 235 2.89 17.88 -0.89
C TRP A 235 3.42 18.17 0.53
N ASN A 236 4.11 17.21 1.14
CA ASN A 236 4.71 17.34 2.47
C ASN A 236 5.74 18.47 2.63
N ASP A 237 6.37 18.88 1.53
CA ASP A 237 7.42 19.90 1.52
C ASP A 237 6.84 21.32 1.51
N LEU A 238 5.52 21.47 1.39
CA LEU A 238 4.83 22.75 1.50
C LEU A 238 4.80 23.25 2.95
N GLY A 239 4.82 24.57 3.07
CA GLY A 239 4.60 25.31 4.31
C GLY A 239 4.09 26.71 3.98
N PHE A 240 3.36 27.30 4.91
CA PHE A 240 2.68 28.59 4.74
C PHE A 240 3.15 29.58 5.80
N GLU A 241 3.28 30.86 5.42
CA GLU A 241 3.72 31.91 6.36
C GLU A 241 2.63 32.29 7.37
N ASN A 242 1.37 32.12 6.99
CA ASN A 242 0.22 32.34 7.86
C ASN A 242 -0.01 31.09 8.73
N ASP A 243 -0.11 31.29 10.04
CA ASP A 243 -0.31 30.20 11.01
C ASP A 243 -1.64 29.45 10.79
N GLU A 244 -2.73 30.15 10.47
CA GLU A 244 -4.04 29.55 10.20
C GLU A 244 -3.99 28.67 8.94
N ASP A 245 -3.40 29.17 7.85
CA ASP A 245 -3.23 28.41 6.61
C ASP A 245 -2.35 27.16 6.82
N ASN A 246 -1.30 27.30 7.65
CA ASN A 246 -0.40 26.21 7.96
C ASN A 246 -1.07 25.15 8.87
N GLU A 247 -1.91 25.57 9.82
CA GLU A 247 -2.71 24.66 10.64
C GLU A 247 -3.73 23.88 9.77
N GLU A 248 -4.49 24.58 8.93
CA GLU A 248 -5.46 23.96 8.00
C GLU A 248 -4.76 22.97 7.06
N TYR A 249 -3.64 23.37 6.45
CA TYR A 249 -2.84 22.48 5.61
C TYR A 249 -2.40 21.21 6.34
N ASN A 250 -1.93 21.31 7.60
CA ASN A 250 -1.49 20.14 8.36
C ASN A 250 -2.67 19.22 8.74
N GLU A 251 -3.82 19.79 9.08
CA GLU A 251 -5.05 19.04 9.37
C GLU A 251 -5.56 18.30 8.13
N LEU A 252 -5.68 18.99 6.99
CA LEU A 252 -6.08 18.40 5.71
C LEU A 252 -5.10 17.33 5.26
N SER A 253 -3.79 17.55 5.42
CA SER A 253 -2.75 16.56 5.09
C SER A 253 -2.86 15.30 5.94
N TYR A 254 -3.14 15.46 7.23
CA TYR A 254 -3.35 14.33 8.14
C TYR A 254 -4.57 13.50 7.73
N TYR A 255 -5.73 14.13 7.54
CA TYR A 255 -6.96 13.42 7.18
C TYR A 255 -6.90 12.83 5.77
N LEU A 256 -6.27 13.53 4.82
CA LEU A 256 -6.07 13.01 3.47
C LEU A 256 -5.25 11.71 3.52
N TYR A 257 -4.17 11.67 4.30
CA TYR A 257 -3.35 10.47 4.43
C TYR A 257 -4.10 9.30 5.08
N ASP A 258 -4.86 9.56 6.15
CA ASP A 258 -5.67 8.54 6.82
C ASP A 258 -6.70 7.93 5.87
N TRP A 259 -7.43 8.77 5.13
CA TRP A 259 -8.45 8.32 4.19
C TRP A 259 -7.88 7.63 2.96
N ILE A 260 -6.69 8.00 2.49
CA ILE A 260 -5.96 7.24 1.46
C ILE A 260 -5.69 5.82 1.95
N ASN A 261 -5.13 5.65 3.14
CA ASN A 261 -4.81 4.33 3.67
C ASN A 261 -6.07 3.49 3.90
N ARG A 262 -7.14 4.12 4.40
CA ARG A 262 -8.43 3.45 4.61
C ARG A 262 -9.12 3.06 3.29
N ALA A 263 -9.04 3.89 2.26
CA ALA A 263 -9.53 3.57 0.92
C ALA A 263 -8.75 2.39 0.29
N LEU A 264 -7.42 2.36 0.45
CA LEU A 264 -6.60 1.22 0.02
C LEU A 264 -7.01 -0.07 0.73
N LEU A 265 -7.17 -0.04 2.07
CA LEU A 265 -7.64 -1.20 2.85
C LEU A 265 -9.02 -1.68 2.39
N SER A 266 -10.00 -0.76 2.31
CA SER A 266 -11.38 -1.07 1.92
C SER A 266 -11.45 -1.70 0.54
N GLY A 267 -10.72 -1.14 -0.43
CA GLY A 267 -10.67 -1.68 -1.77
C GLY A 267 -9.94 -3.02 -1.85
N ILE A 268 -8.71 -3.12 -1.33
CA ILE A 268 -7.88 -4.32 -1.54
C ILE A 268 -8.39 -5.55 -0.78
N ASN A 269 -8.98 -5.37 0.40
CA ASN A 269 -9.48 -6.46 1.24
C ASN A 269 -10.90 -6.91 0.83
N SER A 270 -11.58 -6.19 -0.07
CA SER A 270 -12.91 -6.60 -0.56
C SER A 270 -12.92 -7.94 -1.31
N ASN A 271 -11.76 -8.42 -1.75
CA ASN A 271 -11.59 -9.70 -2.45
C ASN A 271 -11.02 -10.80 -1.53
N ALA A 272 -10.84 -10.50 -0.24
CA ALA A 272 -10.33 -11.42 0.77
C ALA A 272 -11.47 -12.27 1.36
N ASP A 273 -11.99 -13.18 0.54
CA ASP A 273 -13.05 -14.15 0.88
C ASP A 273 -12.48 -15.56 1.10
#